data_AF-E9CQB0-F1
#
_entry.id   AF-E9CQB0-F1
#
_cell.length_a   1.000
_cell.length_b   1.000
_cell.length_c   1.000
_cell.angle_alpha   90.00
_cell.angle_beta   90.00
_cell.angle_gamma   90.00
#
_symmetry.space_group_name_H-M   'P 1'
#
loop_
_entity.id
_entity.type
_entity.pdbx_description
1 polymer ?
#
loop_
_entity_poly.entity_id
_entity_poly.type
_entity_poly.pdbx_seq_one_letter_code
_entity_poly.pdbx_strand_id
1 'polypeptide(L)'
;HANDGLNILERLEIEGVSARLLADPQLLIGLISQRLVQRLCPHCKIPYHRVADRLAEDDRDLIEHCCQPEKVFMRHFAGCEHCYRGIVGRIVVAELIAPDAQFFELYRTKS
;
A
#
# COMPACT_ATOMS: atom_id res chain seq x y z
N HIS A 1 9.15 11.33 8.11
CA HIS A 1 8.79 10.04 7.49
C HIS A 1 7.80 9.33 8.40
N ALA A 2 6.68 8.88 7.85
CA ALA A 2 5.61 8.16 8.54
C ALA A 2 5.29 6.86 7.79
N ASN A 3 4.74 5.87 8.50
CA ASN A 3 4.54 4.51 7.97
C ASN A 3 3.19 4.33 7.24
N ASP A 4 2.22 5.22 7.50
CA ASP A 4 0.87 5.25 6.95
C ASP A 4 0.36 6.71 6.90
N GLY A 5 -0.82 6.91 6.31
CA GLY A 5 -1.38 8.24 6.11
C GLY A 5 -1.70 8.97 7.41
N LEU A 6 -2.20 8.28 8.44
CA LEU A 6 -2.62 8.90 9.70
C LEU A 6 -1.43 9.31 10.56
N ASN A 7 -0.37 8.50 10.59
CA ASN A 7 0.88 8.81 11.28
C ASN A 7 1.58 10.08 10.76
N ILE A 8 1.16 10.61 9.60
CA ILE A 8 1.62 11.92 9.12
C ILE A 8 1.18 13.03 10.09
N LEU A 9 -0.04 12.95 10.65
CA LEU A 9 -0.59 13.93 11.58
C LEU A 9 0.20 13.95 12.88
N GLU A 10 0.31 12.79 13.54
CA GLU A 10 1.08 12.63 14.77
C GLU A 10 2.53 13.09 14.60
N ARG A 11 3.15 12.77 13.45
CA ARG A 11 4.52 13.19 13.18
C ARG A 11 4.63 14.70 13.09
N LEU A 12 3.70 15.39 12.44
CA LEU A 12 3.74 16.85 12.34
C LEU A 12 3.52 17.52 13.70
N GLU A 13 2.69 16.94 14.58
CA GLU A 13 2.54 17.41 15.95
C GLU A 13 3.85 17.31 16.74
N ILE A 14 4.55 16.17 16.65
CA ILE A 14 5.86 15.96 17.29
C ILE A 14 6.90 16.97 16.78
N GLU A 15 6.85 17.34 15.50
CA GLU A 15 7.74 18.36 14.90
C GLU A 15 7.31 19.79 15.25
N GLY A 16 6.27 19.97 16.07
CA GLY A 16 5.85 21.25 16.65
C GLY A 16 4.76 21.99 15.87
N VAL A 17 4.12 21.35 14.88
CA VAL A 17 2.99 21.96 14.17
C VAL A 17 1.77 21.98 15.08
N SER A 18 1.14 23.14 15.26
CA SER A 18 -0.03 23.26 16.12
C SER A 18 -1.20 22.42 15.61
N ALA A 19 -1.88 21.70 16.50
CA ALA A 19 -3.06 20.90 16.18
C ALA A 19 -4.16 21.69 15.44
N ARG A 20 -4.27 23.01 15.70
CA ARG A 20 -5.24 23.88 15.00
C ARG A 20 -4.95 24.01 13.50
N LEU A 21 -3.68 24.07 13.10
CA LEU A 21 -3.28 24.14 11.69
C LEU A 21 -3.40 22.77 11.01
N LEU A 22 -3.13 21.69 11.74
CA LEU A 22 -3.29 20.32 11.23
C LEU A 22 -4.76 19.96 11.01
N ALA A 23 -5.64 20.43 11.90
CA ALA A 23 -7.08 20.22 11.82
C ALA A 23 -7.81 21.22 10.89
N ASP A 24 -7.08 21.98 10.09
CA ASP A 24 -7.65 22.88 9.10
C ASP A 24 -7.71 22.19 7.72
N PRO A 25 -8.91 21.82 7.23
CA PRO A 25 -9.07 21.14 5.95
C PRO A 25 -8.70 21.99 4.73
N GLN A 26 -8.47 23.29 4.88
CA GLN A 26 -7.94 24.13 3.81
C GLN A 26 -6.41 24.11 3.74
N LEU A 27 -5.74 23.81 4.86
CA LEU A 27 -4.28 23.74 4.94
C LEU A 27 -3.76 22.33 4.70
N LEU A 28 -4.45 21.32 5.25
CA LEU A 28 -4.08 19.93 5.13
C LEU A 28 -5.11 19.17 4.30
N ILE A 29 -5.08 19.42 2.98
CA ILE A 29 -6.07 18.91 2.01
C ILE A 29 -5.90 17.42 1.65
N GLY A 30 -4.79 16.80 2.04
CA GLY A 30 -4.49 15.42 1.64
C GLY A 30 -3.31 14.81 2.37
N LEU A 31 -3.46 13.54 2.73
CA LEU A 31 -2.43 12.69 3.31
C LEU A 31 -2.12 11.57 2.32
N ILE A 32 -0.85 11.44 1.93
CA ILE A 32 -0.42 10.42 0.97
C ILE A 32 0.61 9.52 1.63
N SER A 33 0.27 8.25 1.77
CA SER A 33 1.23 7.20 2.11
C SER A 33 1.49 6.35 0.89
N GLN A 34 2.75 6.19 0.50
CA GLN A 34 3.13 5.45 -0.70
C GLN A 34 4.19 4.41 -0.42
N ARG A 35 4.12 3.29 -1.16
CA ARG A 35 5.12 2.24 -1.18
C ARG A 35 5.49 1.89 -2.62
N LEU A 36 6.76 1.60 -2.85
CA LEU A 36 7.24 1.09 -4.13
C LEU A 36 7.31 -0.43 -4.06
N VAL A 37 6.44 -1.10 -4.81
CA VAL A 37 6.41 -2.56 -4.89
C VAL A 37 7.02 -3.04 -6.21
N GLN A 38 7.55 -4.26 -6.22
CA GLN A 38 8.18 -4.83 -7.40
C GLN A 38 7.13 -5.15 -8.48
N ARG A 39 7.38 -4.72 -9.71
CA ARG A 39 6.54 -5.06 -10.85
C ARG A 39 7.00 -6.39 -11.44
N LEU A 40 6.12 -7.39 -11.39
CA LEU A 40 6.38 -8.71 -11.97
C LEU A 40 6.61 -8.62 -13.49
N CYS A 41 7.51 -9.45 -13.99
CA CYS A 41 7.78 -9.60 -15.41
C CYS A 41 6.53 -10.12 -16.14
N PRO A 42 6.05 -9.42 -17.19
CA PRO A 42 4.87 -9.87 -17.94
C PRO A 42 5.11 -11.17 -18.72
N HIS A 43 6.38 -11.49 -19.06
CA HIS A 43 6.73 -12.67 -19.86
C HIS A 43 6.81 -13.97 -19.05
N CYS A 44 7.20 -13.89 -17.77
CA CYS A 44 7.49 -15.08 -16.98
C CYS A 44 6.74 -15.16 -15.65
N LYS A 45 5.83 -14.23 -15.33
CA LYS A 45 4.99 -14.32 -14.13
C LYS A 45 4.18 -15.62 -14.12
N ILE A 46 4.01 -16.23 -12.95
CA ILE A 46 3.37 -17.55 -12.81
C ILE A 46 1.94 -17.35 -12.28
N PRO A 47 0.90 -17.87 -12.94
CA PRO A 47 -0.46 -17.81 -12.40
C PRO A 47 -0.59 -18.49 -11.04
N TYR A 48 -1.37 -17.91 -10.12
CA TYR A 48 -1.57 -18.42 -8.75
C TYR A 48 -1.91 -19.92 -8.71
N HIS A 49 -2.88 -20.37 -9.52
CA HIS A 49 -3.34 -21.76 -9.54
C HIS A 49 -2.23 -22.80 -9.82
N ARG A 50 -1.10 -22.40 -10.42
CA ARG A 50 0.03 -23.32 -10.66
C ARG A 50 0.92 -23.53 -9.44
N VAL A 51 0.78 -22.69 -8.43
CA VAL A 51 1.65 -22.65 -7.25
C VAL A 51 0.88 -22.61 -5.93
N ALA A 52 -0.46 -22.59 -5.96
CA ALA A 52 -1.33 -22.51 -4.78
C ALA A 52 -0.95 -23.56 -3.72
N ASP A 53 -0.79 -24.82 -4.12
CA ASP A 53 -0.45 -25.94 -3.22
C ASP A 53 0.90 -25.76 -2.49
N ARG A 54 1.77 -24.88 -2.99
CA ARG A 54 3.11 -24.62 -2.42
C ARG A 54 3.15 -23.41 -1.49
N LEU A 55 2.07 -22.63 -1.42
CA LEU A 55 1.97 -21.47 -0.54
C LEU A 55 1.56 -21.90 0.87
N ALA A 56 1.82 -21.03 1.85
CA ALA A 56 1.27 -21.22 3.20
C ALA A 56 -0.27 -21.16 3.15
N GLU A 57 -0.92 -21.79 4.13
CA GLU A 57 -2.39 -21.79 4.23
C GLU A 57 -2.95 -20.37 4.35
N ASP A 58 -2.39 -19.56 5.26
CA ASP A 58 -2.77 -18.16 5.44
C ASP A 58 -2.65 -17.33 4.14
N ASP A 59 -1.61 -17.57 3.34
CA ASP A 59 -1.41 -16.87 2.06
C ASP A 59 -2.48 -17.27 1.03
N ARG A 60 -2.82 -18.57 0.97
CA ARG A 60 -3.90 -19.06 0.10
C ARG A 60 -5.23 -18.45 0.53
N ASP A 61 -5.54 -18.50 1.82
CA ASP A 61 -6.79 -17.97 2.36
C ASP A 61 -6.93 -16.49 2.06
N LEU A 62 -5.88 -15.69 2.25
CA LEU A 62 -5.88 -14.27 1.91
C LEU A 62 -6.17 -14.05 0.41
N ILE A 63 -5.55 -14.83 -0.47
CA ILE A 63 -5.74 -14.70 -1.92
C ILE A 63 -7.17 -15.10 -2.32
N GLU A 64 -7.68 -16.20 -1.77
CA GLU A 64 -8.98 -16.75 -2.14
C GLU A 64 -10.15 -15.94 -1.61
N HIS A 65 -10.00 -15.32 -0.43
CA HIS A 65 -11.06 -14.51 0.18
C HIS A 65 -10.98 -13.03 -0.16
N CYS A 66 -9.79 -12.47 -0.39
CA CYS A 66 -9.61 -11.03 -0.59
C CYS A 66 -9.20 -10.62 -2.01
N CYS A 67 -8.90 -11.57 -2.90
CA CYS A 67 -8.50 -11.28 -4.28
C CYS A 67 -9.39 -12.02 -5.31
N GLN A 68 -9.12 -11.79 -6.59
CA GLN A 68 -9.62 -12.61 -7.71
C GLN A 68 -8.51 -13.59 -8.12
N PRO A 69 -8.51 -14.86 -7.65
CA PRO A 69 -7.37 -15.77 -7.79
C PRO A 69 -6.87 -15.95 -9.23
N GLU A 70 -7.76 -15.90 -10.21
CA GLU A 70 -7.47 -15.98 -11.64
C GLU A 70 -6.66 -14.80 -12.19
N LYS A 71 -6.66 -13.66 -11.48
CA LYS A 71 -5.87 -12.47 -11.81
C LYS A 71 -4.60 -12.34 -10.97
N VAL A 72 -4.36 -13.26 -10.04
CA VAL A 72 -3.18 -13.24 -9.18
C VAL A 72 -2.03 -13.98 -9.86
N PHE A 73 -0.85 -13.35 -9.81
CA PHE A 73 0.37 -13.91 -10.36
C PHE A 73 1.50 -13.84 -9.33
N MET A 74 2.34 -14.86 -9.33
CA MET A 74 3.51 -14.99 -8.49
C MET A 74 4.79 -14.73 -9.28
N ARG A 75 5.82 -14.33 -8.54
CA ARG A 75 7.15 -14.08 -9.10
C ARG A 75 7.81 -15.38 -9.54
N HIS A 76 8.35 -15.38 -10.74
CA HIS A 76 9.27 -16.43 -11.18
C HIS A 76 10.70 -16.05 -10.80
N PHE A 77 11.24 -16.64 -9.73
CA PHE A 77 12.55 -16.27 -9.17
C PHE A 77 13.73 -16.57 -10.11
N ALA A 78 13.65 -17.60 -10.95
CA ALA A 78 14.68 -17.88 -11.95
C ALA A 78 14.74 -16.81 -13.05
N GLY A 79 13.64 -16.10 -13.29
CA GLY A 79 13.55 -15.05 -14.31
C GLY A 79 13.52 -15.59 -15.75
N CYS A 80 13.74 -14.68 -16.70
CA CYS A 80 13.84 -14.93 -18.14
C CYS A 80 14.73 -13.85 -18.76
N GLU A 81 14.99 -13.91 -20.07
CA GLU A 81 15.81 -12.93 -20.80
C GLU A 81 15.29 -11.48 -20.74
N HIS A 82 14.00 -11.28 -20.46
CA HIS A 82 13.37 -9.95 -20.40
C HIS A 82 13.35 -9.30 -19.00
N CYS A 83 13.94 -9.92 -17.96
CA CYS A 83 13.78 -9.42 -16.60
C CYS A 83 14.98 -9.68 -15.69
N TYR A 84 15.01 -8.98 -14.56
CA TYR A 84 15.95 -9.28 -13.48
C TYR A 84 15.26 -10.15 -12.43
N ARG A 85 15.51 -11.47 -12.49
CA ARG A 85 14.94 -12.46 -11.54
C ARG A 85 13.43 -12.35 -11.38
N GLY A 86 12.70 -12.18 -12.48
CA GLY A 86 11.24 -12.08 -12.50
C GLY A 86 10.67 -10.67 -12.30
N ILE A 87 11.50 -9.64 -12.18
CA ILE A 87 11.07 -8.24 -11.96
C ILE A 87 11.55 -7.34 -13.12
N VAL A 88 10.69 -6.41 -13.57
CA VAL A 88 11.00 -5.46 -14.67
C VAL A 88 10.96 -3.99 -14.22
N GLY A 89 10.83 -3.75 -12.92
CA GLY A 89 10.80 -2.41 -12.35
C GLY A 89 10.00 -2.36 -11.07
N ARG A 90 9.48 -1.17 -10.76
CA ARG A 90 8.65 -0.92 -9.59
C ARG A 90 7.38 -0.18 -10.00
N ILE A 91 6.34 -0.33 -9.20
CA ILE A 91 5.10 0.42 -9.31
C ILE A 91 4.77 1.02 -7.94
N VAL A 92 4.10 2.17 -7.96
CA VAL A 92 3.60 2.82 -6.74
C VAL A 92 2.28 2.18 -6.34
N VAL A 93 2.17 1.83 -5.06
CA VAL A 93 0.90 1.60 -4.38
C VAL A 93 0.76 2.72 -3.38
N ALA A 94 -0.32 3.49 -3.46
CA ALA A 94 -0.55 4.64 -2.60
C ALA A 94 -1.92 4.56 -1.92
N GLU A 95 -1.93 4.98 -0.67
CA GLU A 95 -3.11 5.31 0.11
C GLU A 95 -3.23 6.84 0.12
N LEU A 96 -4.40 7.34 -0.24
CA LEU A 96 -4.74 8.75 -0.22
C LEU A 96 -5.92 8.95 0.72
N ILE A 97 -5.73 9.80 1.72
CA ILE A 97 -6.81 10.28 2.58
C ILE A 97 -7.00 11.75 2.23
N ALA A 98 -8.20 12.12 1.78
CA ALA A 98 -8.61 13.50 1.61
C ALA A 98 -9.43 13.88 2.85
N PRO A 99 -8.81 14.44 3.90
CA PRO A 99 -9.52 14.73 5.13
C PRO A 99 -10.50 15.89 4.92
N ASP A 100 -11.69 15.74 5.49
CA ASP A 100 -12.70 16.79 5.54
C ASP A 100 -12.86 17.32 6.97
N ALA A 101 -13.81 18.24 7.16
CA ALA A 101 -14.07 18.79 8.49
C ALA A 101 -14.50 17.71 9.50
N GLN A 102 -15.24 16.68 9.06
CA GLN A 102 -15.68 15.59 9.93
C GLN A 102 -14.51 14.71 10.37
N PHE A 103 -13.59 14.40 9.45
CA PHE A 103 -12.36 13.70 9.75
C PHE A 103 -11.57 14.40 10.85
N PHE A 104 -11.37 15.71 10.74
CA PHE A 104 -10.62 16.47 11.75
C PHE A 104 -11.37 16.65 13.07
N GLU A 105 -12.69 16.68 13.06
CA GLU A 105 -13.49 16.65 14.29
C GLU A 105 -13.31 15.30 15.02
N LEU A 106 -13.35 14.19 14.29
CA LEU A 106 -13.12 12.86 14.85
C LEU A 106 -11.70 12.70 15.38
N TYR A 107 -10.70 13.16 14.62
CA TYR A 107 -9.30 13.17 15.05
C TYR A 107 -9.13 13.95 16.36
N ARG A 108 -9.71 15.15 16.47
CA ARG A 108 -9.60 15.97 17.70
C ARG A 108 -10.34 15.42 18.92
N THR A 109 -11.39 14.64 18.72
CA THR A 109 -12.27 14.18 19.82
C THR A 109 -11.97 12.77 20.31
N LYS A 110 -11.24 11.97 19.52
CA LYS A 110 -10.93 10.57 19.83
C LYS A 110 -9.43 10.23 19.86
N SER A 111 -8.54 11.17 19.58
CA SER A 111 -7.09 11.05 19.83
C SER A 111 -6.73 11.40 21.26
#